data_AF-A0A1Q3GX90-F1
#
_entry.id   AF-A0A1Q3GX90-F1
#
_cell.length_a   1.000
_cell.length_b   1.000
_cell.length_c   1.000
_cell.angle_alpha   90.00
_cell.angle_beta   90.00
_cell.angle_gamma   90.00
#
_symmetry.space_group_name_H-M   'P 1'
#
loop_
_entity.id
_entity.type
_entity.pdbx_description
1 polymer ?
#
loop_
_entity_poly.entity_id
_entity_poly.type
_entity_poly.pdbx_seq_one_letter_code
_entity_poly.pdbx_strand_id
1 'polypeptide(L)'
;MVAIIVHTCLITAIAVIWKRFSAQAPLRLWIIPGLCLKLLGGVVVGWLFSKFYGYGGDSWNIFHNARQISALATQDFTAYIKLLFFNEYYYIPNLQTPSLWEQPRLLFIVKITSIINLATQQNYWFTSFYFSLFAFSGLWQAANTLSRLFPTTKLSAILAFILFPSVVFWSSGLQKESLALGIMAWLIHWFLSIFCDNRTRPGLFWAKVGVLSLVGLYGLWKLKFYYFGGLIPVMVSVLLAYWLYTRIKSDNKPFQALWLPLVLFVGVLGLLLLMASFMHPKLHLSEFMHVLVLNHNASFNFSAPDDLIYYYRTDPGFATLTSTVGNLLYNTPLAFVSGLFRPFIWEANNPLKLIAGLENLWMLAFTVYAVIALFFKKRQLFQGKSLPAKQRFLIIGAVIYISLLAILLALASPNLGTLVRYKVGFMSVFLYLIHIPLSYQLNSWLQRFPFLSKLLTSNQD
;
A
#
# COMPACT_ATOMS: atom_id res chain seq x y z
N MET A 1 11.93 16.89 28.33
CA MET A 1 11.51 18.17 27.72
C MET A 1 12.34 18.55 26.50
N VAL A 2 13.68 18.54 26.57
CA VAL A 2 14.56 18.89 25.42
C VAL A 2 14.27 18.07 24.15
N ALA A 3 14.17 16.74 24.25
CA ALA A 3 13.87 15.89 23.08
C ALA A 3 12.52 16.23 22.40
N ILE A 4 11.49 16.57 23.19
CA ILE A 4 10.17 16.99 22.66
C ILE A 4 10.30 18.27 21.85
N ILE A 5 11.04 19.26 22.38
CA ILE A 5 11.27 20.53 21.69
C ILE A 5 12.04 20.28 20.39
N VAL A 6 13.14 19.53 20.45
CA VAL A 6 14.00 19.25 19.28
C VAL A 6 13.23 18.54 18.17
N HIS A 7 12.52 17.43 18.48
CA HIS A 7 11.80 16.68 17.45
C HIS A 7 10.57 17.42 16.94
N THR A 8 9.87 18.18 17.78
CA THR A 8 8.77 19.04 17.33
C THR A 8 9.27 20.13 16.39
N CYS A 9 10.35 20.81 16.73
CA CYS A 9 10.98 21.81 15.86
C CYS A 9 11.44 21.19 14.54
N LEU A 10 12.07 20.02 14.57
CA LEU A 10 12.55 19.33 13.37
C LEU A 10 11.41 18.92 12.44
N ILE A 11 10.36 18.28 12.96
CA ILE A 11 9.18 17.89 12.15
C ILE A 11 8.50 19.13 11.57
N THR A 12 8.37 20.20 12.36
CA THR A 12 7.78 21.46 11.91
C THR A 12 8.63 22.11 10.82
N ALA A 13 9.96 22.16 10.99
CA ALA A 13 10.89 22.67 9.99
C ALA A 13 10.78 21.88 8.67
N ILE A 14 10.75 20.54 8.75
CA ILE A 14 10.54 19.67 7.58
C ILE A 14 9.22 20.02 6.88
N ALA A 15 8.12 20.17 7.62
CA ALA A 15 6.80 20.49 7.06
C ALA A 15 6.77 21.87 6.37
N VAL A 16 7.37 22.89 7.00
CA VAL A 16 7.44 24.26 6.45
C VAL A 16 8.31 24.30 5.20
N ILE A 17 9.51 23.70 5.26
CA ILE A 17 10.44 23.61 4.14
C ILE A 17 9.78 22.87 2.97
N TRP A 18 9.15 21.72 3.24
CA TRP A 18 8.45 20.94 2.23
C TRP A 18 7.31 21.73 1.56
N LYS A 19 6.50 22.46 2.36
CA LYS A 19 5.44 23.33 1.83
C LYS A 19 5.98 24.50 0.99
N ARG A 20 7.17 25.02 1.32
CA ARG A 20 7.85 26.08 0.55
C ARG A 20 8.36 25.56 -0.80
N PHE A 21 9.06 24.42 -0.80
CA PHE A 21 9.57 23.80 -2.03
C PHE A 21 8.48 23.23 -2.94
N SER A 22 7.27 23.02 -2.41
CA SER A 22 6.11 22.52 -3.16
C SER A 22 5.15 23.63 -3.59
N ALA A 23 5.67 24.83 -3.89
CA ALA A 23 4.84 26.01 -4.18
C ALA A 23 3.80 25.78 -5.29
N GLN A 24 4.19 25.07 -6.35
CA GLN A 24 3.33 24.78 -7.52
C GLN A 24 2.54 23.46 -7.40
N ALA A 25 2.67 22.73 -6.29
CA ALA A 25 2.05 21.42 -6.13
C ALA A 25 0.52 21.55 -5.95
N PRO A 26 -0.31 20.83 -6.73
CA PRO A 26 -1.77 20.85 -6.58
C PRO A 26 -2.28 20.55 -5.16
N LEU A 27 -1.53 19.75 -4.40
CA LEU A 27 -1.88 19.36 -3.03
C LEU A 27 -1.04 20.07 -1.95
N ARG A 28 -0.44 21.22 -2.25
CA ARG A 28 0.34 22.01 -1.28
C ARG A 28 -0.39 22.28 0.03
N LEU A 29 -1.69 22.61 -0.05
CA LEU A 29 -2.53 22.89 1.13
C LEU A 29 -2.72 21.67 2.03
N TRP A 30 -2.60 20.45 1.49
CA TRP A 30 -2.77 19.20 2.22
C TRP A 30 -1.50 18.70 2.91
N ILE A 31 -0.34 19.36 2.73
CA ILE A 31 0.91 18.95 3.37
C ILE A 31 0.78 18.99 4.90
N ILE A 32 0.36 20.13 5.46
CA ILE A 32 0.27 20.28 6.92
C ILE A 32 -0.92 19.51 7.51
N PRO A 33 -2.17 19.68 7.04
CA PRO A 33 -3.31 18.95 7.60
C PRO A 33 -3.16 17.43 7.45
N GLY A 34 -2.69 16.97 6.30
CA GLY A 34 -2.44 15.56 6.04
C GLY A 34 -1.33 14.99 6.93
N LEU A 35 -0.24 15.74 7.14
CA LEU A 35 0.83 15.31 8.05
C LEU A 35 0.35 15.27 9.51
N CYS A 36 -0.39 16.28 9.98
CA CYS A 36 -0.97 16.29 11.32
C CYS A 36 -1.88 15.08 11.54
N LEU A 37 -2.77 14.79 10.57
CA LEU A 37 -3.63 13.61 10.60
C LEU A 37 -2.81 12.32 10.63
N LYS A 38 -1.71 12.26 9.87
CA LYS A 38 -0.81 11.09 9.87
C LYS A 38 -0.13 10.87 11.20
N LEU A 39 0.42 11.92 11.80
CA LEU A 39 1.09 11.88 13.10
C LEU A 39 0.10 11.49 14.20
N LEU A 40 -1.11 12.06 14.19
CA LEU A 40 -2.20 11.66 15.07
C LEU A 40 -2.52 10.17 14.91
N GLY A 41 -2.62 9.69 13.66
CA GLY A 41 -2.78 8.26 13.38
C GLY A 41 -1.68 7.41 14.01
N GLY A 42 -0.43 7.89 14.04
CA GLY A 42 0.69 7.21 14.68
C GLY A 42 0.58 7.15 16.21
N VAL A 43 0.02 8.20 16.83
CA VAL A 43 -0.32 8.19 18.26
C VAL A 43 -1.43 7.18 18.53
N VAL A 44 -2.51 7.20 17.76
CA VAL A 44 -3.66 6.32 17.94
C VAL A 44 -3.26 4.85 17.78
N VAL A 45 -2.46 4.52 16.75
CA VAL A 45 -1.90 3.17 16.58
C VAL A 45 -1.09 2.75 17.80
N GLY A 46 -0.13 3.58 18.24
CA GLY A 46 0.73 3.21 19.35
C GLY A 46 -0.03 3.03 20.66
N TRP A 47 -1.00 3.90 20.92
CA TRP A 47 -1.90 3.79 22.07
C TRP A 47 -2.75 2.53 21.99
N LEU A 48 -3.40 2.28 20.86
CA LEU A 48 -4.28 1.12 20.66
C LEU A 48 -3.51 -0.19 20.84
N PHE A 49 -2.32 -0.30 20.24
CA PHE A 49 -1.45 -1.48 20.40
C PHE A 49 -1.01 -1.65 21.86
N SER A 50 -0.66 -0.56 22.57
CA SER A 50 -0.27 -0.64 23.99
C SER A 50 -1.41 -1.08 24.92
N LYS A 51 -2.67 -0.76 24.58
CA LYS A 51 -3.83 -0.97 25.45
C LYS A 51 -4.59 -2.26 25.15
N PHE A 52 -4.77 -2.58 23.87
CA PHE A 52 -5.63 -3.69 23.45
C PHE A 52 -4.85 -4.94 23.04
N TYR A 53 -3.54 -4.82 22.77
CA TYR A 53 -2.71 -5.93 22.33
C TYR A 53 -1.63 -6.26 23.35
N GLY A 54 -1.97 -6.93 24.46
CA GLY A 54 -1.02 -7.54 25.41
C GLY A 54 0.30 -6.78 25.62
N TYR A 55 1.43 -7.41 25.31
CA TYR A 55 2.79 -6.83 25.34
C TYR A 55 3.05 -5.67 24.33
N GLY A 56 2.01 -4.98 23.88
CA GLY A 56 2.02 -3.89 22.92
C GLY A 56 2.01 -4.32 21.44
N GLY A 57 1.65 -5.57 21.16
CA GLY A 57 1.58 -6.18 19.83
C GLY A 57 2.84 -5.97 18.97
N ASP A 58 2.69 -6.09 17.66
CA ASP A 58 3.82 -5.97 16.71
C ASP A 58 4.59 -4.64 16.86
N SER A 59 3.89 -3.53 17.07
CA SER A 59 4.50 -2.20 17.06
C SER A 59 5.48 -1.98 18.21
N TRP A 60 5.05 -2.30 19.43
CA TRP A 60 5.92 -2.18 20.60
C TRP A 60 6.96 -3.30 20.64
N ASN A 61 6.65 -4.52 20.19
CA ASN A 61 7.66 -5.59 20.08
C ASN A 61 8.82 -5.18 19.17
N ILE A 62 8.54 -4.57 18.01
CA ILE A 62 9.59 -4.02 17.13
C ILE A 62 10.41 -2.97 17.89
N PHE A 63 9.75 -2.07 18.61
CA PHE A 63 10.42 -1.01 19.36
C PHE A 63 11.33 -1.54 20.47
N HIS A 64 10.86 -2.46 21.31
CA HIS A 64 11.64 -3.00 22.42
C HIS A 64 12.87 -3.76 21.92
N ASN A 65 12.72 -4.61 20.89
CA ASN A 65 13.86 -5.27 20.27
C ASN A 65 14.84 -4.25 19.68
N ALA A 66 14.33 -3.22 18.98
CA ALA A 66 15.16 -2.18 18.38
C ALA A 66 15.86 -1.32 19.42
N ARG A 67 15.25 -1.12 20.58
CA ARG A 67 15.84 -0.41 21.72
C ARG A 67 17.07 -1.15 22.24
N GLN A 68 16.97 -2.46 22.46
CA GLN A 68 18.10 -3.27 22.91
C GLN A 68 19.22 -3.28 21.86
N ILE A 69 18.89 -3.43 20.57
CA ILE A 69 19.88 -3.35 19.49
C ILE A 69 20.51 -1.96 19.39
N SER A 70 19.75 -0.88 19.59
CA SER A 70 20.32 0.48 19.58
C SER A 70 21.21 0.76 20.79
N ALA A 71 20.99 0.11 21.93
CA ALA A 71 21.87 0.23 23.10
C ALA A 71 23.25 -0.41 22.84
N LEU A 72 23.31 -1.48 22.03
CA LEU A 72 24.57 -2.09 21.59
C LEU A 72 25.47 -1.05 20.89
N ALA A 73 24.91 -0.10 20.14
CA ALA A 73 25.71 0.93 19.47
C ALA A 73 26.55 1.78 20.45
N THR A 74 26.07 1.96 21.68
CA THR A 74 26.78 2.69 22.73
C THR A 74 27.76 1.83 23.52
N GLN A 75 27.55 0.51 23.56
CA GLN A 75 28.38 -0.45 24.31
C GLN A 75 29.52 -1.00 23.45
N ASP A 76 29.21 -1.42 22.22
CA ASP A 76 30.13 -1.91 21.21
C ASP A 76 29.62 -1.52 19.81
N PHE A 77 30.13 -0.39 19.32
CA PHE A 77 29.76 0.13 18.00
C PHE A 77 30.14 -0.82 16.87
N THR A 78 31.23 -1.58 17.01
CA THR A 78 31.68 -2.52 15.98
C THR A 78 30.71 -3.70 15.87
N ALA A 79 30.31 -4.28 17.01
CA ALA A 79 29.29 -5.32 17.06
C ALA A 79 27.95 -4.82 16.49
N TYR A 80 27.57 -3.58 16.78
CA TYR A 80 26.37 -2.96 16.21
C TYR A 80 26.41 -2.88 14.67
N ILE A 81 27.51 -2.40 14.09
CA ILE A 81 27.69 -2.33 12.62
C ILE A 81 27.69 -3.74 12.01
N LYS A 82 28.39 -4.70 12.64
CA LYS A 82 28.42 -6.08 12.16
C LYS A 82 27.04 -6.74 12.19
N LEU A 83 26.28 -6.51 13.25
CA LEU A 83 24.89 -6.94 13.34
C LEU A 83 24.07 -6.32 12.22
N LEU A 84 24.16 -4.99 11.99
CA LEU A 84 23.37 -4.27 11.00
C LEU A 84 23.59 -4.79 9.57
N PHE A 85 24.84 -4.97 9.14
CA PHE A 85 25.15 -5.30 7.75
C PHE A 85 25.34 -6.79 7.48
N PHE A 86 25.90 -7.55 8.43
CA PHE A 86 26.25 -8.96 8.22
C PHE A 86 25.30 -9.95 8.91
N ASN A 87 24.32 -9.47 9.69
CA ASN A 87 23.42 -10.32 10.50
C ASN A 87 24.16 -11.23 11.47
N GLU A 88 25.37 -10.85 11.89
CA GLU A 88 26.10 -11.61 12.91
C GLU A 88 25.25 -11.74 14.18
N TYR A 89 25.25 -12.95 14.74
CA TYR A 89 24.51 -13.26 15.95
C TYR A 89 25.28 -12.74 17.16
N TYR A 90 24.59 -11.98 18.01
CA TYR A 90 25.11 -11.48 19.26
C TYR A 90 24.12 -11.82 20.36
N TYR A 91 24.62 -12.31 21.49
CA TYR A 91 23.81 -12.45 22.68
C TYR A 91 23.48 -11.06 23.22
N ILE A 92 22.21 -10.68 23.14
CA ILE A 92 21.70 -9.41 23.68
C ILE A 92 20.83 -9.74 24.90
N PRO A 93 21.25 -9.38 26.12
CA PRO A 93 20.45 -9.59 27.32
C PRO A 93 19.07 -8.93 27.19
N ASN A 94 18.02 -9.58 27.71
CA ASN A 94 16.65 -9.05 27.75
C ASN A 94 15.99 -8.76 26.39
N LEU A 95 16.42 -9.45 25.33
CA LEU A 95 15.75 -9.40 24.03
C LEU A 95 14.33 -9.98 24.15
N GLN A 96 13.30 -9.21 23.79
CA GLN A 96 11.91 -9.66 23.90
C GLN A 96 11.58 -10.85 22.98
N THR A 97 12.30 -10.98 21.86
CA THR A 97 12.09 -12.06 20.90
C THR A 97 13.40 -12.81 20.68
N PRO A 98 13.73 -13.82 21.51
CA PRO A 98 14.97 -14.59 21.37
C PRO A 98 15.16 -15.20 19.97
N SER A 99 14.06 -15.57 19.30
CA SER A 99 14.04 -16.08 17.92
C SER A 99 14.15 -14.98 16.84
N LEU A 100 14.66 -13.78 17.16
CA LEU A 100 14.70 -12.65 16.22
C LEU A 100 15.47 -12.99 14.94
N TRP A 101 16.56 -13.75 15.05
CA TRP A 101 17.40 -14.16 13.91
C TRP A 101 16.72 -15.19 13.01
N GLU A 102 15.75 -15.94 13.53
CA GLU A 102 14.93 -16.88 12.75
C GLU A 102 13.80 -16.17 11.98
N GLN A 103 13.61 -14.87 12.24
CA GLN A 103 12.58 -14.05 11.61
C GLN A 103 13.20 -12.91 10.78
N PRO A 104 13.73 -13.19 9.57
CA PRO A 104 14.45 -12.20 8.75
C PRO A 104 13.67 -10.89 8.50
N ARG A 105 12.35 -10.98 8.36
CA ARG A 105 11.47 -9.82 8.14
C ARG A 105 11.35 -8.94 9.38
N LEU A 106 11.30 -9.55 10.56
CA LEU A 106 11.27 -8.83 11.84
C LEU A 106 12.65 -8.22 12.13
N LEU A 107 13.73 -9.00 11.97
CA LEU A 107 15.09 -8.50 12.12
C LEU A 107 15.35 -7.29 11.23
N PHE A 108 14.92 -7.33 9.97
CA PHE A 108 15.11 -6.21 9.04
C PHE A 108 14.45 -4.90 9.52
N ILE A 109 13.18 -4.94 9.97
CA ILE A 109 12.54 -3.73 10.49
C ILE A 109 13.13 -3.28 11.82
N VAL A 110 13.53 -4.22 12.68
CA VAL A 110 14.19 -3.89 13.96
C VAL A 110 15.50 -3.14 13.72
N LYS A 111 16.29 -3.53 12.71
CA LYS A 111 17.52 -2.81 12.31
C LYS A 111 17.26 -1.39 11.81
N ILE A 112 16.23 -1.20 10.97
CA ILE A 112 15.83 0.15 10.52
C ILE A 112 15.41 1.00 11.73
N THR A 113 14.64 0.39 12.63
CA THR A 113 14.13 1.04 13.83
C THR A 113 15.26 1.37 14.81
N SER A 114 16.29 0.52 14.95
CA SER A 114 17.41 0.76 15.85
C SER A 114 18.22 1.99 15.43
N ILE A 115 18.41 2.19 14.12
CA ILE A 115 19.07 3.39 13.57
C ILE A 115 18.25 4.65 13.90
N ILE A 116 16.93 4.60 13.72
CA ILE A 116 16.05 5.73 14.06
C ILE A 116 16.07 5.99 15.57
N ASN A 117 16.11 4.93 16.38
CA ASN A 117 16.16 5.02 17.85
C ASN A 117 17.43 5.74 18.36
N LEU A 118 18.55 5.69 17.62
CA LEU A 118 19.73 6.48 17.96
C LEU A 118 19.43 7.99 17.87
N ALA A 119 18.70 8.42 16.85
CA ALA A 119 18.31 9.83 16.68
C ALA A 119 17.18 10.25 17.63
N THR A 120 16.30 9.34 18.02
CA THR A 120 15.13 9.63 18.87
C THR A 120 15.37 9.41 20.36
N GLN A 121 16.60 9.10 20.76
CA GLN A 121 16.95 8.76 22.14
C GLN A 121 16.09 7.62 22.69
N GLN A 122 15.82 6.62 21.83
CA GLN A 122 14.98 5.47 22.15
C GLN A 122 13.58 5.88 22.67
N ASN A 123 12.93 6.85 22.03
CA ASN A 123 11.55 7.24 22.32
C ASN A 123 10.58 6.68 21.27
N TYR A 124 9.60 5.89 21.72
CA TYR A 124 8.64 5.23 20.85
C TYR A 124 7.84 6.23 19.99
N TRP A 125 7.36 7.31 20.59
CA TRP A 125 6.48 8.27 19.92
C TRP A 125 7.19 9.03 18.81
N PHE A 126 8.45 9.45 19.04
CA PHE A 126 9.24 10.08 17.99
C PHE A 126 9.57 9.09 16.86
N THR A 127 9.96 7.86 17.19
CA THR A 127 10.18 6.82 16.18
C THR A 127 8.91 6.56 15.36
N SER A 128 7.74 6.52 16.01
CA SER A 128 6.42 6.42 15.38
C SER A 128 6.11 7.62 14.46
N PHE A 129 6.50 8.84 14.85
CA PHE A 129 6.36 10.04 14.01
C PHE A 129 7.23 10.00 12.76
N TYR A 130 8.48 9.52 12.82
CA TYR A 130 9.34 9.40 11.63
C TYR A 130 8.82 8.36 10.64
N PHE A 131 8.31 7.23 11.12
CA PHE A 131 7.64 6.24 10.26
C PHE A 131 6.40 6.84 9.59
N SER A 132 5.59 7.59 10.34
CA SER A 132 4.40 8.26 9.83
C SER A 132 4.76 9.33 8.79
N LEU A 133 5.77 10.15 9.06
CA LEU A 133 6.28 11.18 8.16
C LEU A 133 6.76 10.56 6.84
N PHE A 134 7.52 9.46 6.89
CA PHE A 134 7.96 8.75 5.71
C PHE A 134 6.78 8.19 4.90
N ALA A 135 5.83 7.52 5.55
CA ALA A 135 4.63 7.00 4.89
C ALA A 135 3.83 8.11 4.21
N PHE A 136 3.61 9.23 4.92
CA PHE A 136 2.91 10.40 4.38
C PHE A 136 3.65 11.03 3.20
N SER A 137 4.99 11.08 3.22
CA SER A 137 5.77 11.61 2.09
C SER A 137 5.47 10.90 0.78
N GLY A 138 5.39 9.56 0.82
CA GLY A 138 5.06 8.75 -0.36
C GLY A 138 3.60 8.94 -0.76
N LEU A 139 2.67 8.80 0.18
CA LEU A 139 1.23 8.89 -0.08
C LEU A 139 0.83 10.27 -0.64
N TRP A 140 1.32 11.35 -0.03
CA TRP A 140 1.11 12.71 -0.52
C TRP A 140 1.69 12.89 -1.92
N GLN A 141 2.90 12.38 -2.17
CA GLN A 141 3.54 12.53 -3.48
C GLN A 141 2.78 11.77 -4.58
N ALA A 142 2.32 10.54 -4.31
CA ALA A 142 1.47 9.79 -5.22
C ALA A 142 0.16 10.54 -5.51
N ALA A 143 -0.53 11.00 -4.46
CA ALA A 143 -1.77 11.77 -4.59
C ALA A 143 -1.58 13.09 -5.37
N ASN A 144 -0.47 13.78 -5.12
CA ASN A 144 -0.13 15.03 -5.80
C ASN A 144 0.17 14.80 -7.29
N THR A 145 0.76 13.65 -7.61
CA THR A 145 1.03 13.25 -9.00
C THR A 145 -0.23 12.89 -9.74
N LEU A 146 -1.14 12.14 -9.11
CA LEU A 146 -2.46 11.86 -9.67
C LEU A 146 -3.23 13.17 -9.89
N SER A 147 -3.22 14.08 -8.93
CA SER A 147 -3.89 15.39 -9.04
C SER A 147 -3.30 16.28 -10.14
N ARG A 148 -2.00 16.15 -10.43
CA ARG A 148 -1.33 16.88 -11.51
C ARG A 148 -1.63 16.28 -12.89
N LEU A 149 -1.59 14.94 -12.99
CA LEU A 149 -1.81 14.22 -14.25
C LEU A 149 -3.30 14.15 -14.62
N PHE A 150 -4.17 14.10 -13.62
CA PHE A 150 -5.63 13.97 -13.76
C PHE A 150 -6.34 14.99 -12.84
N PRO A 151 -6.38 16.29 -13.22
CA PRO A 151 -6.94 17.34 -12.36
C PRO A 151 -8.40 17.10 -11.94
N THR A 152 -9.20 16.44 -12.79
CA THR A 152 -10.61 16.12 -12.52
C THR A 152 -10.82 15.10 -11.39
N THR A 153 -9.77 14.34 -11.03
CA THR A 153 -9.82 13.31 -9.97
C THR A 153 -9.03 13.71 -8.72
N LYS A 154 -8.66 15.00 -8.59
CA LYS A 154 -7.95 15.54 -7.42
C LYS A 154 -8.61 15.17 -6.10
N LEU A 155 -9.95 15.27 -6.02
CA LEU A 155 -10.69 14.91 -4.81
C LEU A 155 -10.58 13.41 -4.50
N SER A 156 -10.68 12.54 -5.51
CA SER A 156 -10.49 11.10 -5.35
C SER A 156 -9.09 10.77 -4.82
N ALA A 157 -8.06 11.49 -5.30
CA ALA A 157 -6.68 11.32 -4.83
C ALA A 157 -6.52 11.73 -3.35
N ILE A 158 -7.11 12.86 -2.94
CA ILE A 158 -7.08 13.31 -1.54
C ILE A 158 -7.80 12.31 -0.63
N LEU A 159 -9.02 11.91 -0.99
CA LEU A 159 -9.81 10.97 -0.20
C LEU A 159 -9.06 9.64 -0.04
N ALA A 160 -8.56 9.07 -1.13
CA ALA A 160 -7.97 7.74 -1.15
C ALA A 160 -6.58 7.62 -0.50
N PHE A 161 -5.72 8.64 -0.62
CA PHE A 161 -4.33 8.56 -0.16
C PHE A 161 -4.06 9.33 1.12
N ILE A 162 -4.86 10.35 1.45
CA ILE A 162 -4.59 11.26 2.58
C ILE A 162 -5.62 11.10 3.70
N LEU A 163 -6.91 10.99 3.38
CA LEU A 163 -7.98 11.14 4.38
C LEU A 163 -8.63 9.83 4.82
N PHE A 164 -8.58 8.78 4.01
CA PHE A 164 -9.36 7.58 4.31
C PHE A 164 -8.91 6.89 5.61
N PRO A 165 -9.82 6.60 6.57
CA PRO A 165 -9.45 6.21 7.92
C PRO A 165 -8.48 5.03 8.02
N SER A 166 -8.77 3.88 7.39
CA SER A 166 -7.84 2.74 7.44
C SER A 166 -6.53 2.97 6.67
N VAL A 167 -6.50 3.81 5.64
CA VAL A 167 -5.23 4.20 5.02
C VAL A 167 -4.41 4.99 6.03
N VAL A 168 -5.01 5.97 6.70
CA VAL A 168 -4.35 6.78 7.73
C VAL A 168 -3.86 5.87 8.85
N PHE A 169 -4.73 5.05 9.43
CA PHE A 169 -4.43 4.22 10.58
C PHE A 169 -3.35 3.17 10.29
N TRP A 170 -3.53 2.30 9.29
CA TRP A 170 -2.62 1.16 9.05
C TRP A 170 -1.29 1.53 8.39
N SER A 171 -1.16 2.74 7.86
CA SER A 171 0.13 3.24 7.36
C SER A 171 0.77 4.29 8.27
N SER A 172 0.25 4.43 9.49
CA SER A 172 0.81 5.32 10.51
C SER A 172 1.49 4.54 11.62
N GLY A 173 2.43 5.21 12.27
CA GLY A 173 3.20 4.72 13.39
C GLY A 173 4.22 3.65 13.05
N LEU A 174 4.84 3.09 14.09
CA LEU A 174 5.90 2.09 13.96
C LEU A 174 5.32 0.74 13.50
N GLN A 175 5.20 0.56 12.19
CA GLN A 175 4.68 -0.64 11.56
C GLN A 175 5.44 -0.97 10.27
N LYS A 176 5.43 -2.25 9.88
CA LYS A 176 5.96 -2.71 8.59
C LYS A 176 5.20 -2.08 7.42
N GLU A 177 3.90 -1.89 7.59
CA GLU A 177 2.95 -1.34 6.63
C GLU A 177 3.22 0.14 6.36
N SER A 178 3.60 0.92 7.38
CA SER A 178 3.96 2.34 7.23
C SER A 178 5.14 2.52 6.26
N LEU A 179 6.21 1.72 6.44
CA LEU A 179 7.35 1.73 5.52
C LEU A 179 6.96 1.19 4.14
N ALA A 180 6.27 0.06 4.09
CA ALA A 180 5.90 -0.56 2.81
C ALA A 180 5.02 0.37 1.97
N LEU A 181 4.01 1.02 2.56
CA LEU A 181 3.14 1.94 1.83
C LEU A 181 3.84 3.24 1.42
N GLY A 182 4.72 3.78 2.27
CA GLY A 182 5.56 4.91 1.88
C GLY A 182 6.39 4.60 0.64
N ILE A 183 7.04 3.43 0.61
CA ILE A 183 7.80 2.96 -0.55
C ILE A 183 6.91 2.75 -1.77
N MET A 184 5.81 2.00 -1.64
CA MET A 184 4.91 1.73 -2.76
C MET A 184 4.37 3.01 -3.37
N ALA A 185 3.99 3.99 -2.56
CA ALA A 185 3.47 5.26 -3.04
C ALA A 185 4.56 6.10 -3.76
N TRP A 186 5.81 6.09 -3.28
CA TRP A 186 6.94 6.69 -4.02
C TRP A 186 7.21 5.99 -5.36
N LEU A 187 7.13 4.65 -5.40
CA LEU A 187 7.29 3.89 -6.65
C LEU A 187 6.16 4.20 -7.65
N ILE A 188 4.91 4.27 -7.18
CA ILE A 188 3.76 4.70 -7.98
C ILE A 188 3.96 6.11 -8.52
N HIS A 189 4.45 7.04 -7.67
CA HIS A 189 4.77 8.40 -8.10
C HIS A 189 5.78 8.43 -9.25
N TRP A 190 6.92 7.75 -9.09
CA TRP A 190 7.98 7.75 -10.10
C TRP A 190 7.52 7.11 -11.40
N PHE A 191 6.83 5.99 -11.29
CA PHE A 191 6.24 5.31 -12.42
C PHE A 191 5.25 6.18 -13.19
N LEU A 192 4.28 6.80 -12.52
CA LEU A 192 3.32 7.68 -13.18
C LEU A 192 4.02 8.91 -13.80
N SER A 193 5.03 9.46 -13.12
CA SER A 193 5.80 10.60 -13.62
C SER A 193 6.68 10.26 -14.81
N ILE A 194 7.10 9.00 -14.98
CA ILE A 194 7.87 8.57 -16.16
C ILE A 194 6.94 8.13 -17.29
N PHE A 195 5.87 7.40 -16.95
CA PHE A 195 4.98 6.81 -17.94
C PHE A 195 4.04 7.83 -18.59
N CYS A 196 3.52 8.79 -17.81
CA CYS A 196 2.51 9.73 -18.29
C CYS A 196 3.08 11.09 -18.71
N ASP A 197 4.17 11.55 -18.10
CA ASP A 197 4.72 12.89 -18.31
C ASP A 197 5.92 12.82 -19.26
N ASN A 198 5.80 13.41 -20.45
CA ASN A 198 6.81 13.36 -21.52
C ASN A 198 7.90 14.46 -21.37
N ARG A 199 8.01 15.12 -20.21
CA ARG A 199 9.02 16.16 -19.99
C ARG A 199 10.43 15.60 -20.03
N THR A 200 11.35 16.33 -20.67
CA THR A 200 12.79 16.05 -20.56
C THR A 200 13.24 16.24 -19.11
N ARG A 201 14.07 15.32 -18.62
CA ARG A 201 14.54 15.29 -17.23
C ARG A 201 16.07 15.28 -17.20
N PRO A 202 16.71 16.03 -16.30
CA PRO A 202 18.18 16.04 -16.18
C PRO A 202 18.70 14.67 -15.69
N GLY A 203 19.97 14.36 -15.95
CA GLY A 203 20.59 13.10 -15.51
C GLY A 203 20.48 12.87 -13.99
N LEU A 204 20.58 13.92 -13.18
CA LEU A 204 20.41 13.86 -11.73
C LEU A 204 19.02 13.32 -11.30
N PHE A 205 17.97 13.62 -12.08
CA PHE A 205 16.65 13.07 -11.84
C PHE A 205 16.64 11.55 -11.99
N TRP A 206 17.24 11.02 -13.06
CA TRP A 206 17.34 9.59 -13.30
C TRP A 206 18.19 8.88 -12.26
N ALA A 207 19.31 9.47 -11.85
CA ALA A 207 20.14 8.93 -10.76
C ALA A 207 19.34 8.85 -9.45
N LYS A 208 18.64 9.92 -9.07
CA LYS A 208 17.77 9.94 -7.88
C LYS A 208 16.68 8.88 -7.95
N VAL A 209 15.95 8.81 -9.06
CA VAL A 209 14.86 7.84 -9.21
C VAL A 209 15.39 6.41 -9.19
N GLY A 210 16.49 6.14 -9.89
CA GLY A 210 17.12 4.83 -9.94
C GLY A 210 17.54 4.35 -8.55
N VAL A 211 18.35 5.15 -7.83
CA VAL A 211 18.84 4.78 -6.49
C VAL A 211 17.69 4.60 -5.51
N LEU A 212 16.77 5.56 -5.42
CA LEU A 212 15.67 5.47 -4.46
C LEU A 212 14.69 4.35 -4.79
N SER A 213 14.47 4.06 -6.08
CA SER A 213 13.64 2.93 -6.48
C SER A 213 14.31 1.60 -6.13
N LEU A 214 15.62 1.44 -6.35
CA LEU A 214 16.34 0.22 -5.96
C LEU A 214 16.30 -0.02 -4.45
N VAL A 215 16.56 1.02 -3.65
CA VAL A 215 16.45 0.95 -2.18
C VAL A 215 15.02 0.59 -1.77
N GLY A 216 14.01 1.20 -2.40
CA GLY A 216 12.60 0.89 -2.16
C GLY A 216 12.25 -0.56 -2.53
N LEU A 217 12.65 -1.04 -3.70
CA LEU A 217 12.41 -2.41 -4.16
C LEU A 217 13.02 -3.43 -3.21
N TYR A 218 14.27 -3.21 -2.78
CA TYR A 218 14.94 -4.04 -1.78
C TYR A 218 14.19 -4.02 -0.43
N GLY A 219 13.79 -2.84 0.02
CA GLY A 219 13.00 -2.67 1.24
C GLY A 219 11.66 -3.42 1.18
N LEU A 220 10.92 -3.32 0.08
CA LEU A 220 9.67 -4.06 -0.11
C LEU A 220 9.89 -5.56 -0.15
N TRP A 221 10.92 -6.03 -0.87
CA TRP A 221 11.28 -7.44 -0.91
C TRP A 221 11.52 -8.01 0.50
N LYS A 222 12.29 -7.28 1.33
CA LYS A 222 12.62 -7.71 2.70
C LYS A 222 11.47 -7.56 3.69
N LEU A 223 10.65 -6.51 3.58
CA LEU A 223 9.52 -6.26 4.48
C LEU A 223 8.32 -7.14 4.14
N LYS A 224 7.85 -7.05 2.88
CA LYS A 224 6.61 -7.64 2.40
C LYS A 224 6.73 -8.04 0.93
N PHE A 225 7.32 -9.22 0.72
CA PHE A 225 7.51 -9.80 -0.61
C PHE A 225 6.23 -9.85 -1.46
N TYR A 226 5.06 -10.10 -0.87
CA TYR A 226 3.78 -10.13 -1.61
C TYR A 226 3.34 -8.76 -2.14
N TYR A 227 3.66 -7.65 -1.46
CA TYR A 227 3.42 -6.31 -1.99
C TYR A 227 4.34 -6.00 -3.17
N PHE A 228 5.61 -6.42 -3.06
CA PHE A 228 6.55 -6.36 -4.19
C PHE A 228 6.04 -7.19 -5.38
N GLY A 229 5.70 -8.46 -5.14
CA GLY A 229 5.24 -9.40 -6.17
C GLY A 229 3.88 -9.05 -6.78
N GLY A 230 3.04 -8.27 -6.09
CA GLY A 230 1.81 -7.73 -6.66
C GLY A 230 2.05 -6.47 -7.49
N LEU A 231 2.79 -5.50 -6.95
CA LEU A 231 2.89 -4.16 -7.56
C LEU A 231 3.84 -4.14 -8.76
N ILE A 232 5.03 -4.73 -8.63
CA ILE A 232 6.10 -4.55 -9.61
C ILE A 232 5.80 -5.26 -10.93
N PRO A 233 5.40 -6.54 -10.96
CA PRO A 233 5.05 -7.19 -12.22
C PRO A 233 3.93 -6.46 -12.96
N VAL A 234 2.92 -5.95 -12.24
CA VAL A 234 1.84 -5.16 -12.85
C VAL A 234 2.35 -3.88 -13.50
N MET A 235 3.20 -3.11 -12.81
CA MET A 235 3.78 -1.88 -13.35
C MET A 235 4.64 -2.15 -14.59
N VAL A 236 5.47 -3.19 -14.55
CA VAL A 236 6.28 -3.61 -15.70
C VAL A 236 5.38 -4.05 -16.86
N SER A 237 4.31 -4.82 -16.59
CA SER A 237 3.32 -5.20 -17.59
C SER A 237 2.64 -4.01 -18.23
N VAL A 238 2.28 -2.97 -17.46
CA VAL A 238 1.72 -1.72 -18.04
C VAL A 238 2.70 -1.09 -19.04
N LEU A 239 3.99 -0.99 -18.71
CA LEU A 239 5.00 -0.38 -19.59
C LEU A 239 5.18 -1.18 -20.87
N LEU A 240 5.46 -2.48 -20.72
CA LEU A 240 5.78 -3.37 -21.84
C LEU A 240 4.56 -3.59 -22.74
N ALA A 241 3.37 -3.81 -22.16
CA ALA A 241 2.15 -3.99 -22.95
C ALA A 241 1.75 -2.70 -23.69
N TYR A 242 1.93 -1.53 -23.07
CA TYR A 242 1.72 -0.25 -23.77
C TYR A 242 2.74 -0.05 -24.89
N TRP A 243 4.02 -0.36 -24.65
CA TRP A 243 5.05 -0.27 -25.67
C TRP A 243 4.74 -1.18 -26.88
N LEU A 244 4.39 -2.45 -26.63
CA LEU A 244 3.96 -3.38 -27.67
C LEU A 244 2.70 -2.87 -28.40
N TYR A 245 1.73 -2.33 -27.66
CA TYR A 245 0.51 -1.77 -28.25
C TYR A 245 0.83 -0.66 -29.26
N THR A 246 1.78 0.24 -28.94
CA THR A 246 2.18 1.31 -29.87
C THR A 246 2.90 0.82 -31.13
N ARG A 247 3.43 -0.41 -31.13
CA ARG A 247 4.07 -1.04 -32.29
C ARG A 247 3.10 -1.86 -33.16
N ILE A 248 2.07 -2.44 -32.54
CA ILE A 248 1.17 -3.42 -33.18
C ILE A 248 -0.16 -2.77 -33.63
N LYS A 249 -0.60 -1.71 -32.96
CA LYS A 249 -1.90 -1.09 -33.24
C LYS A 249 -1.97 -0.62 -34.71
N SER A 250 -2.98 -1.09 -35.42
CA SER A 250 -3.37 -0.56 -36.73
C SER A 250 -4.45 0.50 -36.58
N ASP A 251 -4.32 1.63 -37.28
CA ASP A 251 -5.31 2.71 -37.20
C ASP A 251 -6.65 2.36 -37.87
N ASN A 252 -6.67 1.36 -38.75
CA ASN A 252 -7.87 0.97 -39.51
C ASN A 252 -8.81 0.01 -38.76
N LYS A 253 -8.49 -0.43 -37.53
CA LYS A 253 -9.25 -1.45 -36.81
C LYS A 253 -9.69 -0.96 -35.41
N PRO A 254 -10.80 -0.23 -35.28
CA PRO A 254 -11.24 0.35 -34.00
C PRO A 254 -11.53 -0.72 -32.93
N PHE A 255 -11.93 -1.93 -33.34
CA PHE A 255 -12.14 -3.06 -32.42
C PHE A 255 -10.86 -3.48 -31.69
N GLN A 256 -9.68 -3.32 -32.31
CA GLN A 256 -8.39 -3.58 -31.66
C GLN A 256 -8.14 -2.61 -30.50
N ALA A 257 -8.63 -1.37 -30.56
CA ALA A 257 -8.41 -0.40 -29.49
C ALA A 257 -9.11 -0.79 -28.16
N LEU A 258 -10.12 -1.66 -28.21
CA LEU A 258 -10.86 -2.11 -27.02
C LEU A 258 -10.22 -3.34 -26.36
N TRP A 259 -10.00 -4.42 -27.11
CA TRP A 259 -9.56 -5.71 -26.56
C TRP A 259 -8.04 -5.89 -26.49
N LEU A 260 -7.29 -5.30 -27.43
CA LEU A 260 -5.84 -5.48 -27.52
C LEU A 260 -5.10 -5.05 -26.24
N PRO A 261 -5.47 -3.94 -25.55
CA PRO A 261 -4.82 -3.58 -24.29
C PRO A 261 -4.92 -4.67 -23.22
N LEU A 262 -6.09 -5.30 -23.08
CA LEU A 262 -6.30 -6.37 -22.10
C LEU A 262 -5.51 -7.61 -22.47
N VAL A 263 -5.56 -8.04 -23.73
CA VAL A 263 -4.84 -9.22 -24.23
C VAL A 263 -3.33 -9.04 -24.07
N LEU A 264 -2.78 -7.88 -24.46
CA LEU A 264 -1.35 -7.61 -24.29
C LEU A 264 -0.95 -7.54 -22.83
N PHE A 265 -1.77 -6.92 -21.97
CA PHE A 265 -1.46 -6.84 -20.54
C PHE A 265 -1.43 -8.24 -19.91
N VAL A 266 -2.46 -9.06 -20.15
CA VAL A 266 -2.54 -10.43 -19.60
C VAL A 266 -1.43 -11.31 -20.16
N GLY A 267 -1.15 -11.23 -21.47
CA GLY A 267 -0.07 -11.98 -22.11
C GLY A 267 1.30 -11.64 -21.54
N VAL A 268 1.62 -10.34 -21.40
CA VAL A 268 2.88 -9.89 -20.81
C VAL A 268 2.99 -10.28 -19.34
N LEU A 269 1.92 -10.08 -18.54
CA LEU A 269 1.93 -10.48 -17.13
C LEU A 269 2.10 -12.00 -16.98
N GLY A 270 1.40 -12.79 -17.78
CA GLY A 270 1.52 -14.24 -17.81
C GLY A 270 2.96 -14.67 -18.13
N LEU A 271 3.57 -14.07 -19.15
CA LEU A 271 4.96 -14.33 -19.50
C LEU A 271 5.92 -13.98 -18.35
N LEU A 272 5.76 -12.82 -17.72
CA LEU A 272 6.60 -12.41 -16.58
C LEU A 272 6.48 -13.37 -15.40
N LEU A 273 5.26 -13.84 -15.08
CA LEU A 273 5.03 -14.79 -14.00
C LEU A 273 5.61 -16.18 -14.33
N LEU A 274 5.49 -16.62 -15.59
CA LEU A 274 6.13 -17.86 -16.05
C LEU A 274 7.66 -17.77 -15.94
N MET A 275 8.27 -16.67 -16.41
CA MET A 275 9.71 -16.45 -16.26
C MET A 275 10.13 -16.46 -14.79
N ALA A 276 9.38 -15.78 -13.92
CA ALA A 276 9.66 -15.78 -12.48
C ALA A 276 9.57 -17.18 -11.86
N SER A 277 8.65 -18.03 -12.33
CA SER A 277 8.53 -19.43 -11.91
C SER A 277 9.76 -20.27 -12.26
N PHE A 278 10.50 -19.93 -13.31
CA PHE A 278 11.75 -20.64 -13.67
C PHE A 278 12.99 -20.09 -12.95
N MET A 279 12.92 -18.87 -12.41
CA MET A 279 14.07 -18.22 -11.77
C MET A 279 14.29 -18.62 -10.32
N HIS A 280 13.28 -19.13 -9.62
CA HIS A 280 13.39 -19.45 -8.20
C HIS A 280 12.45 -20.58 -7.75
N PRO A 281 12.94 -21.61 -7.02
CA PRO A 281 12.15 -22.77 -6.57
C PRO A 281 10.84 -22.41 -5.86
N LYS A 282 10.86 -21.39 -4.97
CA LYS A 282 9.67 -20.94 -4.24
C LYS A 282 8.62 -20.20 -5.09
N LEU A 283 8.94 -19.88 -6.34
CA LEU A 283 8.02 -19.24 -7.29
C LEU A 283 7.43 -20.24 -8.28
N HIS A 284 7.83 -21.51 -8.23
CA HIS A 284 7.14 -22.56 -8.95
C HIS A 284 5.67 -22.58 -8.54
N LEU A 285 4.78 -22.74 -9.52
CA LEU A 285 3.35 -22.65 -9.27
C LEU A 285 2.90 -23.57 -8.13
N SER A 286 3.35 -24.83 -8.11
CA SER A 286 3.04 -25.80 -7.06
C SER A 286 3.53 -25.35 -5.67
N GLU A 287 4.78 -24.91 -5.57
CA GLU A 287 5.37 -24.47 -4.31
C GLU A 287 4.74 -23.17 -3.81
N PHE A 288 4.44 -22.23 -4.72
CA PHE A 288 3.73 -21.01 -4.39
C PHE A 288 2.35 -21.30 -3.80
N MET A 289 1.58 -22.21 -4.42
CA MET A 289 0.27 -22.61 -3.92
C MET A 289 0.38 -23.36 -2.59
N HIS A 290 1.39 -24.23 -2.44
CA HIS A 290 1.67 -24.91 -1.18
C HIS A 290 2.00 -23.91 -0.06
N VAL A 291 2.92 -22.96 -0.28
CA VAL A 291 3.28 -21.91 0.69
C VAL A 291 2.08 -21.01 1.00
N LEU A 292 1.22 -20.72 0.03
CA LEU A 292 -0.02 -19.99 0.26
C LEU A 292 -0.92 -20.72 1.25
N VAL A 293 -1.13 -22.03 1.07
CA VAL A 293 -1.97 -22.86 1.93
C VAL A 293 -1.32 -23.10 3.30
N LEU A 294 0.01 -23.22 3.37
CA LEU A 294 0.73 -23.27 4.65
C LEU A 294 0.50 -21.99 5.47
N ASN A 295 0.61 -20.82 4.85
CA ASN A 295 0.31 -19.56 5.52
C ASN A 295 -1.17 -19.45 5.92
N HIS A 296 -2.07 -19.94 5.06
CA HIS A 296 -3.50 -20.04 5.38
C HIS A 296 -3.73 -20.85 6.65
N ASN A 297 -3.22 -22.09 6.70
CA ASN A 297 -3.42 -23.00 7.82
C ASN A 297 -2.79 -22.47 9.11
N ALA A 298 -1.59 -21.87 9.03
CA ALA A 298 -0.98 -21.22 10.19
C ALA A 298 -1.88 -20.08 10.70
N SER A 299 -2.32 -19.18 9.82
CA SER A 299 -3.21 -18.07 10.20
C SER A 299 -4.57 -18.57 10.70
N PHE A 300 -5.10 -19.66 10.15
CA PHE A 300 -6.35 -20.28 10.56
C PHE A 300 -6.26 -20.81 12.00
N ASN A 301 -5.22 -21.58 12.30
CA ASN A 301 -5.01 -22.22 13.61
C ASN A 301 -4.76 -21.22 14.76
N PHE A 302 -4.22 -20.02 14.46
CA PHE A 302 -3.99 -18.97 15.45
C PHE A 302 -5.16 -17.99 15.63
N SER A 303 -6.32 -18.26 15.03
CA SER A 303 -7.45 -17.33 15.00
C SER A 303 -8.68 -17.86 15.74
N ALA A 304 -9.46 -16.93 16.30
CA ALA A 304 -10.77 -17.26 16.85
C ALA A 304 -11.76 -17.63 15.72
N PRO A 305 -12.68 -18.59 15.93
CA PRO A 305 -13.67 -19.01 14.94
C PRO A 305 -14.48 -17.86 14.32
N ASP A 306 -14.87 -16.88 15.15
CA ASP A 306 -15.73 -15.75 14.73
C ASP A 306 -15.01 -14.71 13.85
N ASP A 307 -13.69 -14.81 13.72
CA ASP A 307 -12.86 -13.87 12.96
C ASP A 307 -12.29 -14.51 11.69
N LEU A 308 -12.83 -15.65 11.25
CA LEU A 308 -12.32 -16.42 10.12
C LEU A 308 -13.18 -16.33 8.85
N ILE A 309 -12.50 -16.43 7.72
CA ILE A 309 -13.08 -16.76 6.42
C ILE A 309 -12.98 -18.26 6.23
N TYR A 310 -14.13 -18.93 6.14
CA TYR A 310 -14.22 -20.35 5.84
C TYR A 310 -14.27 -20.56 4.32
N TYR A 311 -13.34 -21.37 3.82
CA TYR A 311 -13.30 -21.80 2.42
C TYR A 311 -13.85 -23.21 2.26
N TYR A 312 -14.33 -23.51 1.06
CA TYR A 312 -14.96 -24.78 0.73
C TYR A 312 -14.00 -25.73 0.05
N ARG A 313 -14.08 -26.99 0.45
CA ARG A 313 -13.29 -28.06 -0.14
C ARG A 313 -13.97 -28.62 -1.40
N THR A 314 -13.17 -28.89 -2.43
CA THR A 314 -13.62 -29.52 -3.68
C THR A 314 -13.08 -30.95 -3.84
N ASP A 315 -12.02 -31.31 -3.12
CA ASP A 315 -11.34 -32.60 -3.19
C ASP A 315 -11.70 -33.49 -1.97
N PRO A 316 -11.38 -34.80 -1.90
CA PRO A 316 -11.65 -35.64 -0.71
C PRO A 316 -10.66 -35.41 0.45
N GLY A 317 -11.11 -35.23 1.71
CA GLY A 317 -10.27 -35.12 2.92
C GLY A 317 -10.72 -34.05 3.95
N PHE A 318 -9.91 -33.77 4.98
CA PHE A 318 -10.32 -32.96 6.16
C PHE A 318 -9.95 -31.46 6.16
N ALA A 319 -8.93 -31.03 5.41
CA ALA A 319 -8.53 -29.62 5.31
C ALA A 319 -9.52 -28.80 4.45
N THR A 320 -9.85 -27.57 4.87
CA THR A 320 -10.82 -26.68 4.20
C THR A 320 -10.30 -26.08 2.89
N LEU A 321 -9.00 -25.79 2.81
CA LEU A 321 -8.31 -25.27 1.62
C LEU A 321 -7.16 -26.22 1.22
N THR A 322 -7.07 -26.58 -0.06
CA THR A 322 -5.99 -27.43 -0.60
C THR A 322 -5.12 -26.65 -1.58
N SER A 323 -3.89 -27.13 -1.83
CA SER A 323 -2.97 -26.51 -2.80
C SER A 323 -3.32 -26.79 -4.26
N THR A 324 -4.40 -27.56 -4.51
CA THR A 324 -4.90 -27.85 -5.85
C THR A 324 -5.40 -26.58 -6.53
N VAL A 325 -4.98 -26.34 -7.78
CA VAL A 325 -5.40 -25.17 -8.56
C VAL A 325 -6.93 -25.06 -8.65
N GLY A 326 -7.63 -26.18 -8.85
CA GLY A 326 -9.09 -26.22 -8.90
C GLY A 326 -9.76 -25.72 -7.61
N ASN A 327 -9.26 -26.13 -6.44
CA ASN A 327 -9.81 -25.71 -5.15
C ASN A 327 -9.58 -24.21 -4.88
N LEU A 328 -8.40 -23.69 -5.22
CA LEU A 328 -8.08 -22.27 -5.09
C LEU A 328 -8.91 -21.41 -6.05
N LEU A 329 -9.09 -21.85 -7.29
CA LEU A 329 -9.93 -21.16 -8.27
C LEU A 329 -11.41 -21.16 -7.86
N TYR A 330 -11.91 -22.26 -7.32
CA TYR A 330 -13.29 -22.33 -6.81
C TYR A 330 -13.55 -21.33 -5.69
N ASN A 331 -12.58 -21.15 -4.78
CA ASN A 331 -12.69 -20.19 -3.66
C ASN A 331 -12.29 -18.75 -4.03
N THR A 332 -11.77 -18.52 -5.24
CA THR A 332 -11.31 -17.19 -5.69
C THR A 332 -12.42 -16.11 -5.64
N PRO A 333 -13.67 -16.35 -6.07
CA PRO A 333 -14.73 -15.34 -5.96
C PRO A 333 -15.03 -14.95 -4.50
N LEU A 334 -15.10 -15.92 -3.60
CA LEU A 334 -15.31 -15.67 -2.17
C LEU A 334 -14.13 -14.90 -1.57
N ALA A 335 -12.90 -15.29 -1.91
CA ALA A 335 -11.69 -14.59 -1.49
C ALA A 335 -11.61 -13.16 -2.02
N PHE A 336 -12.01 -12.92 -3.27
CA PHE A 336 -12.05 -11.58 -3.86
C PHE A 336 -13.02 -10.66 -3.12
N VAL A 337 -14.26 -11.11 -2.91
CA VAL A 337 -15.28 -10.34 -2.16
C VAL A 337 -14.83 -10.13 -0.71
N SER A 338 -14.29 -11.16 -0.07
CA SER A 338 -13.80 -11.08 1.31
C SER A 338 -12.62 -10.12 1.44
N GLY A 339 -11.66 -10.20 0.51
CA GLY A 339 -10.47 -9.34 0.48
C GLY A 339 -10.80 -7.86 0.26
N LEU A 340 -11.89 -7.55 -0.45
CA LEU A 340 -12.33 -6.18 -0.69
C LEU A 340 -13.25 -5.62 0.39
N PHE A 341 -14.19 -6.43 0.90
CA PHE A 341 -15.36 -5.91 1.63
C PHE A 341 -15.60 -6.56 3.00
N ARG A 342 -14.82 -7.57 3.42
CA ARG A 342 -14.95 -8.14 4.77
C ARG A 342 -13.96 -7.52 5.78
N PRO A 343 -14.31 -7.41 7.07
CA PRO A 343 -15.58 -7.81 7.70
C PRO A 343 -16.77 -6.96 7.25
N PHE A 344 -17.95 -7.56 7.18
CA PHE A 344 -19.20 -6.83 7.06
C PHE A 344 -19.69 -6.32 8.43
N ILE A 345 -20.62 -5.38 8.44
CA ILE A 345 -21.16 -4.78 9.68
C ILE A 345 -21.79 -5.84 10.59
N TRP A 346 -22.50 -6.81 10.02
CA TRP A 346 -23.15 -7.89 10.77
C TRP A 346 -22.19 -8.97 11.26
N GLU A 347 -20.91 -8.93 10.86
CA GLU A 347 -19.87 -9.83 11.37
C GLU A 347 -19.13 -9.22 12.57
N ALA A 348 -19.48 -7.99 12.96
CA ALA A 348 -18.82 -7.26 14.03
C ALA A 348 -19.19 -7.81 15.41
N ASN A 349 -18.21 -8.44 16.07
CA ASN A 349 -18.29 -8.92 17.46
C ASN A 349 -17.61 -7.96 18.46
N ASN A 350 -16.97 -6.90 17.99
CA ASN A 350 -16.31 -5.90 18.81
C ASN A 350 -16.32 -4.50 18.14
N PRO A 351 -16.09 -3.40 18.90
CA PRO A 351 -16.15 -2.04 18.36
C PRO A 351 -15.16 -1.76 17.22
N LEU A 352 -13.96 -2.37 17.26
CA LEU A 352 -12.95 -2.18 16.21
C LEU A 352 -13.39 -2.82 14.89
N LYS A 353 -13.97 -4.03 14.97
CA LYS A 353 -14.55 -4.75 13.84
C LYS A 353 -15.78 -4.03 13.28
N LEU A 354 -16.57 -3.38 14.14
CA LEU A 354 -17.70 -2.55 13.71
C LEU A 354 -17.24 -1.33 12.89
N ILE A 355 -16.22 -0.61 13.35
CA ILE A 355 -15.63 0.52 12.61
C ILE A 355 -15.09 0.04 11.25
N ALA A 356 -14.37 -1.09 11.24
CA ALA A 356 -13.89 -1.68 9.99
C ALA A 356 -15.04 -2.11 9.06
N GLY A 357 -16.12 -2.66 9.62
CA GLY A 357 -17.32 -3.04 8.88
C GLY A 357 -18.06 -1.85 8.25
N LEU A 358 -18.17 -0.73 8.96
CA LEU A 358 -18.75 0.52 8.43
C LEU A 358 -17.91 1.07 7.28
N GLU A 359 -16.59 1.04 7.42
CA GLU A 359 -15.68 1.45 6.34
C GLU A 359 -15.81 0.55 5.11
N ASN A 360 -15.92 -0.75 5.32
CA ASN A 360 -16.09 -1.70 4.23
C ASN A 360 -17.47 -1.59 3.56
N LEU A 361 -18.53 -1.26 4.32
CA LEU A 361 -19.84 -0.95 3.74
C LEU A 361 -19.73 0.30 2.84
N TRP A 362 -19.00 1.32 3.27
CA TRP A 362 -18.70 2.49 2.43
C TRP A 362 -17.98 2.07 1.15
N MET A 363 -16.93 1.25 1.25
CA MET A 363 -16.20 0.74 0.08
C MET A 363 -17.12 -0.05 -0.87
N LEU A 364 -18.00 -0.89 -0.33
CA LEU A 364 -18.99 -1.66 -1.11
C LEU A 364 -19.97 -0.73 -1.83
N ALA A 365 -20.61 0.19 -1.09
CA ALA A 365 -21.57 1.14 -1.65
C ALA A 365 -20.96 2.00 -2.76
N PHE A 366 -19.74 2.52 -2.56
CA PHE A 366 -19.04 3.29 -3.58
C PHE A 366 -18.55 2.44 -4.76
N THR A 367 -18.26 1.15 -4.55
CA THR A 367 -17.96 0.24 -5.66
C THR A 367 -19.19 0.01 -6.52
N VAL A 368 -20.35 -0.30 -5.91
CA VAL A 368 -21.62 -0.47 -6.62
C VAL A 368 -21.97 0.81 -7.37
N TYR A 369 -21.86 1.97 -6.72
CA TYR A 369 -22.07 3.27 -7.35
C TYR A 369 -21.11 3.52 -8.52
N ALA A 370 -19.82 3.20 -8.38
CA ALA A 370 -18.84 3.38 -9.44
C ALA A 370 -19.14 2.49 -10.65
N VAL A 371 -19.54 1.23 -10.42
CA VAL A 371 -19.96 0.30 -11.48
C VAL A 371 -21.21 0.83 -12.19
N ILE A 372 -22.24 1.24 -11.47
CA ILE A 372 -23.45 1.85 -12.05
C ILE A 372 -23.11 3.09 -12.86
N ALA A 373 -22.26 3.98 -12.33
CA ALA A 373 -21.84 5.19 -13.04
C ALA A 373 -21.08 4.88 -14.34
N LEU A 374 -20.26 3.81 -14.37
CA LEU A 374 -19.57 3.37 -15.58
C LEU A 374 -20.54 2.88 -16.67
N PHE A 375 -21.61 2.17 -16.29
CA PHE A 375 -22.62 1.69 -17.24
C PHE A 375 -23.56 2.80 -17.71
N PHE A 376 -24.12 3.60 -16.80
CA PHE A 376 -25.20 4.55 -17.11
C PHE A 376 -24.73 5.98 -17.40
N LYS A 377 -23.55 6.39 -16.90
CA LYS A 377 -23.04 7.78 -17.04
C LYS A 377 -21.74 7.86 -17.83
N LYS A 378 -21.42 6.84 -18.64
CA LYS A 378 -20.19 6.78 -19.45
C LYS A 378 -19.91 8.06 -20.24
N ARG A 379 -20.94 8.64 -20.86
CA ARG A 379 -20.83 9.86 -21.68
C ARG A 379 -20.45 11.10 -20.85
N GLN A 380 -20.94 11.18 -19.62
CA GLN A 380 -20.60 12.26 -18.67
C GLN A 380 -19.21 12.07 -18.04
N LEU A 381 -18.85 10.84 -17.67
CA LEU A 381 -17.55 10.52 -17.06
C LEU A 381 -16.37 10.76 -18.01
N PHE A 382 -16.56 10.52 -19.30
CA PHE A 382 -15.52 10.70 -20.31
C PHE A 382 -15.72 11.95 -21.19
N GLN A 383 -16.70 12.81 -20.87
CA GLN A 383 -17.02 14.03 -21.64
C GLN A 383 -17.16 13.77 -23.16
N GLY A 384 -17.68 12.61 -23.53
CA GLY A 384 -17.78 12.16 -24.94
C GLY A 384 -16.44 11.85 -25.64
N LYS A 385 -15.28 12.01 -24.99
CA LYS A 385 -13.97 11.67 -25.56
C LYS A 385 -13.59 10.23 -25.22
N SER A 386 -12.93 9.54 -26.15
CA SER A 386 -12.41 8.21 -25.87
C SER A 386 -11.26 8.28 -24.86
N LEU A 387 -11.20 7.32 -23.92
CA LEU A 387 -10.10 7.21 -22.97
C LEU A 387 -8.76 7.07 -23.71
N PRO A 388 -7.72 7.88 -23.40
CA PRO A 388 -6.38 7.71 -23.93
C PRO A 388 -5.82 6.31 -23.64
N ALA A 389 -5.05 5.75 -24.57
CA ALA A 389 -4.51 4.39 -24.43
C ALA A 389 -3.72 4.20 -23.12
N LYS A 390 -2.82 5.13 -22.76
CA LYS A 390 -2.07 5.08 -21.50
C LYS A 390 -2.99 4.94 -20.27
N GLN A 391 -4.10 5.69 -20.22
CA GLN A 391 -5.05 5.62 -19.11
C GLN A 391 -5.77 4.25 -19.06
N ARG A 392 -6.08 3.65 -20.21
CA ARG A 392 -6.66 2.29 -20.26
C ARG A 392 -5.72 1.26 -19.65
N PHE A 393 -4.43 1.28 -20.02
CA PHE A 393 -3.43 0.38 -19.44
C PHE A 393 -3.27 0.59 -17.93
N LEU A 394 -3.28 1.84 -17.46
CA LEU A 394 -3.24 2.13 -16.02
C LEU A 394 -4.45 1.58 -15.27
N ILE A 395 -5.66 1.74 -15.82
CA ILE A 395 -6.89 1.21 -15.20
C ILE A 395 -6.86 -0.33 -15.19
N ILE A 396 -6.50 -0.97 -16.29
CA ILE A 396 -6.35 -2.43 -16.38
C ILE A 396 -5.34 -2.93 -15.34
N GLY A 397 -4.16 -2.31 -15.29
CA GLY A 397 -3.13 -2.64 -14.31
C GLY A 397 -3.60 -2.46 -12.88
N ALA A 398 -4.25 -1.33 -12.57
CA ALA A 398 -4.78 -1.07 -11.23
C ALA A 398 -5.85 -2.09 -10.81
N VAL A 399 -6.80 -2.42 -11.69
CA VAL A 399 -7.83 -3.43 -11.40
C VAL A 399 -7.19 -4.80 -11.17
N ILE A 400 -6.25 -5.22 -12.02
CA ILE A 400 -5.59 -6.53 -11.86
C ILE A 400 -4.73 -6.57 -10.59
N TYR A 401 -4.03 -5.48 -10.26
CA TYR A 401 -3.28 -5.34 -9.02
C TYR A 401 -4.17 -5.50 -7.78
N ILE A 402 -5.30 -4.78 -7.76
CA ILE A 402 -6.28 -4.84 -6.67
C ILE A 402 -6.85 -6.26 -6.55
N SER A 403 -7.30 -6.85 -7.67
CA SER A 403 -7.86 -8.19 -7.66
C SER A 403 -6.87 -9.24 -7.20
N LEU A 404 -5.64 -9.21 -7.73
CA LEU A 404 -4.59 -10.16 -7.38
C LEU A 404 -4.27 -10.08 -5.88
N LEU A 405 -4.07 -8.89 -5.33
CA LEU A 405 -3.78 -8.76 -3.90
C LEU A 405 -5.00 -9.08 -3.02
N ALA A 406 -6.22 -8.66 -3.41
CA ALA A 406 -7.43 -8.98 -2.65
C ALA A 406 -7.64 -10.50 -2.53
N ILE A 407 -7.48 -11.23 -3.64
CA ILE A 407 -7.61 -12.70 -3.69
C ILE A 407 -6.50 -13.36 -2.88
N LEU A 408 -5.23 -13.06 -3.18
CA LEU A 408 -4.11 -13.78 -2.58
C LEU A 408 -3.98 -13.51 -1.08
N LEU A 409 -4.25 -12.28 -0.62
CA LEU A 409 -4.18 -11.95 0.81
C LEU A 409 -5.32 -12.61 1.59
N ALA A 410 -6.54 -12.64 1.04
CA ALA A 410 -7.67 -13.30 1.69
C ALA A 410 -7.49 -14.83 1.73
N LEU A 411 -6.94 -15.43 0.66
CA LEU A 411 -6.62 -16.86 0.66
C LEU A 411 -5.51 -17.18 1.66
N ALA A 412 -4.42 -16.40 1.69
CA ALA A 412 -3.27 -16.67 2.57
C ALA A 412 -3.49 -16.32 4.05
N SER A 413 -4.40 -15.39 4.36
CA SER A 413 -4.71 -14.98 5.73
C SER A 413 -6.23 -14.84 5.90
N PRO A 414 -6.93 -15.92 6.32
CA PRO A 414 -8.37 -15.91 6.49
C PRO A 414 -8.84 -15.13 7.72
N ASN A 415 -7.92 -14.66 8.57
CA ASN A 415 -8.25 -13.85 9.74
C ASN A 415 -8.65 -12.43 9.31
N LEU A 416 -9.86 -12.01 9.67
CA LEU A 416 -10.44 -10.72 9.28
C LEU A 416 -9.65 -9.53 9.86
N GLY A 417 -9.11 -9.66 11.07
CA GLY A 417 -8.30 -8.62 11.71
C GLY A 417 -6.97 -8.38 10.99
N THR A 418 -6.24 -9.44 10.64
CA THR A 418 -4.99 -9.31 9.87
C THR A 418 -5.27 -8.88 8.43
N LEU A 419 -6.37 -9.35 7.82
CA LEU A 419 -6.77 -8.99 6.47
C LEU A 419 -7.06 -7.48 6.34
N VAL A 420 -7.75 -6.88 7.32
CA VAL A 420 -8.02 -5.42 7.36
C VAL A 420 -6.73 -4.60 7.40
N ARG A 421 -5.69 -5.10 8.07
CA ARG A 421 -4.35 -4.50 8.04
C ARG A 421 -3.66 -4.73 6.69
N TYR A 422 -3.77 -5.92 6.11
CA TYR A 422 -3.08 -6.25 4.85
C TYR A 422 -3.69 -5.60 3.61
N LYS A 423 -5.01 -5.34 3.59
CA LYS A 423 -5.69 -4.65 2.47
C LYS A 423 -5.12 -3.26 2.20
N VAL A 424 -4.53 -2.61 3.21
CA VAL A 424 -3.96 -1.26 3.10
C VAL A 424 -2.99 -1.13 1.93
N GLY A 425 -2.30 -2.24 1.55
CA GLY A 425 -1.35 -2.27 0.44
C GLY A 425 -1.94 -1.86 -0.90
N PHE A 426 -3.18 -2.25 -1.20
CA PHE A 426 -3.87 -1.87 -2.45
C PHE A 426 -5.00 -0.85 -2.23
N MET A 427 -5.39 -0.62 -0.97
CA MET A 427 -6.61 0.12 -0.65
C MET A 427 -6.61 1.55 -1.20
N SER A 428 -5.48 2.27 -1.15
CA SER A 428 -5.42 3.64 -1.71
C SER A 428 -5.65 3.67 -3.23
N VAL A 429 -5.17 2.65 -3.97
CA VAL A 429 -5.43 2.54 -5.41
C VAL A 429 -6.89 2.18 -5.67
N PHE A 430 -7.45 1.26 -4.89
CA PHE A 430 -8.85 0.86 -4.99
C PHE A 430 -9.82 2.01 -4.71
N LEU A 431 -9.62 2.71 -3.59
CA LEU A 431 -10.40 3.89 -3.19
C LEU A 431 -10.32 4.98 -4.26
N TYR A 432 -9.13 5.22 -4.81
CA TYR A 432 -8.97 6.21 -5.87
C TYR A 432 -9.89 5.89 -7.05
N LEU A 433 -9.92 4.65 -7.54
CA LEU A 433 -10.75 4.23 -8.67
C LEU A 433 -12.25 4.38 -8.37
N ILE A 434 -12.73 3.90 -7.22
CA ILE A 434 -14.17 3.95 -6.89
C ILE A 434 -14.66 5.38 -6.59
N HIS A 435 -13.76 6.29 -6.19
CA HIS A 435 -14.09 7.70 -5.96
C HIS A 435 -13.96 8.58 -7.21
N ILE A 436 -13.53 8.07 -8.37
CA ILE A 436 -13.49 8.86 -9.62
C ILE A 436 -14.88 9.41 -10.00
N PRO A 437 -15.95 8.60 -10.03
CA PRO A 437 -17.28 9.12 -10.41
C PRO A 437 -17.82 10.16 -9.44
N LEU A 438 -17.41 10.09 -8.16
CA LEU A 438 -17.76 11.07 -7.14
C LEU A 438 -17.09 12.42 -7.42
N SER A 439 -15.80 12.45 -7.80
CA SER A 439 -15.10 13.71 -8.05
C SER A 439 -15.70 14.49 -9.22
N TYR A 440 -16.17 13.79 -10.27
CA TYR A 440 -16.86 14.45 -11.38
C TYR A 440 -18.15 15.16 -10.95
N GLN A 441 -18.98 14.51 -10.13
CA GLN A 441 -20.22 15.10 -9.64
C GLN A 441 -19.96 16.22 -8.64
N LEU A 442 -19.09 15.99 -7.66
CA LEU A 442 -18.77 17.00 -6.67
C LEU A 442 -18.11 18.22 -7.30
N ASN A 443 -17.22 18.07 -8.27
CA ASN A 443 -16.65 19.22 -8.99
C ASN A 443 -17.75 20.04 -9.70
N SER A 444 -18.72 19.38 -10.34
CA SER A 444 -19.85 20.08 -10.99
C SER A 444 -20.77 20.80 -9.98
N TRP A 445 -20.91 20.27 -8.77
CA TRP A 445 -21.71 20.88 -7.71
C TRP A 445 -20.95 22.01 -7.00
N LEU A 446 -19.65 21.83 -6.72
CA LEU A 446 -18.78 22.80 -6.07
C LEU A 446 -18.50 24.03 -6.92
N GLN A 447 -18.55 23.92 -8.25
CA GLN A 447 -18.56 25.08 -9.15
C GLN A 447 -19.72 26.05 -8.87
N ARG A 448 -20.78 25.61 -8.17
CA ARG A 448 -21.89 26.46 -7.73
C ARG A 448 -21.59 27.25 -6.44
N PHE A 449 -20.51 26.93 -5.72
CA PHE A 449 -20.13 27.57 -4.45
C PHE A 449 -18.67 28.08 -4.48
N PRO A 450 -18.44 29.36 -4.82
CA PRO A 450 -17.10 29.91 -5.08
C PRO A 450 -16.13 29.94 -3.88
N PHE A 451 -16.64 29.84 -2.65
CA PHE A 451 -15.79 29.74 -1.45
C PHE A 451 -15.16 28.35 -1.28
N LEU A 452 -15.92 27.29 -1.52
CA LEU A 452 -15.46 25.90 -1.41
C LEU A 452 -14.59 25.48 -2.61
N SER A 453 -14.83 26.09 -3.77
CA SER A 453 -13.99 25.84 -4.95
C SER A 453 -12.53 26.20 -4.70
N LYS A 454 -12.22 27.35 -4.06
CA LYS A 454 -10.84 27.79 -3.77
C LYS A 454 -9.99 26.77 -3.01
N LEU A 455 -10.60 25.98 -2.12
CA LEU A 455 -9.93 24.92 -1.35
C LEU A 455 -9.57 23.69 -2.21
N LEU A 456 -10.27 23.49 -3.33
CA LEU A 456 -10.13 22.35 -4.24
C LEU A 456 -9.50 22.74 -5.59
N THR A 457 -9.59 24.00 -6.04
CA THR A 457 -9.16 24.47 -7.37
C THR A 457 -7.91 25.36 -7.35
N SER A 458 -7.13 25.43 -6.27
CA SER A 458 -5.89 26.21 -6.27
C SER A 458 -4.87 25.65 -7.28
N ASN A 459 -4.91 26.15 -8.52
CA ASN A 459 -3.86 26.24 -9.55
C ASN A 459 -4.46 26.72 -10.89
N GLN A 460 -5.26 27.78 -10.87
CA GLN A 460 -5.47 28.63 -12.03
C GLN A 460 -5.39 30.06 -11.52
N ASP A 461 -4.16 30.53 -11.35
CA ASP A 461 -3.69 31.91 -11.54
C ASP A 461 -2.16 31.86 -11.64
#